data_AF-A0A923JMV4-F1
#
_entry.id   AF-A0A923JMV4-F1
#
_cell.length_a   1.000
_cell.length_b   1.000
_cell.length_c   1.000
_cell.angle_alpha   90.00
_cell.angle_beta   90.00
_cell.angle_gamma   90.00
#
_symmetry.space_group_name_H-M   'P 1'
#
loop_
_entity.id
_entity.type
_entity.pdbx_description
1 polymer ?
#
loop_
_entity_poly.entity_id
_entity_poly.type
_entity_poly.pdbx_seq_one_letter_code
_entity_poly.pdbx_strand_id
1 'polypeptide(L)'
;MKFQDVLVSREHMFSVGIEQDSGRFYVSIPVSNGMADYEEYYEINQATFELFKRDPDAALPFVARCKKRELDELLIVAPGTNRGTAI
;
A
#
# COMPACT_ATOMS: atom_id res chain seq x y z
N MET A 1 11.64 -9.35 5.48
CA MET A 1 10.46 -8.89 4.73
C MET A 1 10.88 -8.61 3.31
N LYS A 2 10.64 -9.57 2.42
CA LYS A 2 10.77 -9.40 0.98
C LYS A 2 9.40 -9.07 0.40
N PHE A 3 9.25 -7.86 -0.11
CA PHE A 3 8.05 -7.42 -0.82
C PHE A 3 8.25 -7.63 -2.31
N GLN A 4 7.32 -8.33 -2.97
CA GLN A 4 7.31 -8.50 -4.42
C GLN A 4 6.10 -7.80 -5.00
N ASP A 5 6.31 -6.76 -5.78
CA ASP A 5 5.24 -6.08 -6.51
C ASP A 5 4.76 -6.97 -7.67
N VAL A 6 3.45 -7.13 -7.77
CA VAL A 6 2.78 -7.85 -8.85
C VAL A 6 2.16 -6.87 -9.83
N LEU A 7 1.66 -5.75 -9.33
CA LEU A 7 1.07 -4.68 -10.11
C LEU A 7 1.57 -3.33 -9.59
N VAL A 8 2.00 -2.46 -10.50
CA VAL A 8 2.45 -1.10 -10.16
C VAL A 8 1.66 -0.11 -11.00
N SER A 9 0.85 0.71 -10.34
CA SER A 9 0.09 1.79 -10.98
C SER A 9 0.82 3.11 -10.76
N ARG A 10 1.53 3.57 -11.78
CA ARG A 10 2.21 4.88 -11.76
C ARG A 10 1.24 6.05 -11.91
N GLU A 11 0.10 5.83 -12.56
CA GLU A 11 -0.93 6.85 -12.73
C GLU A 11 -1.59 7.21 -11.39
N HIS A 12 -1.83 6.19 -10.57
CA HIS A 12 -2.51 6.35 -9.28
C HIS A 12 -1.57 6.29 -8.07
N MET A 13 -0.27 6.11 -8.33
CA MET A 13 0.80 6.07 -7.33
C MET A 13 0.53 5.02 -6.24
N PHE A 14 0.36 3.77 -6.65
CA PHE A 14 0.28 2.63 -5.73
C PHE A 14 0.84 1.35 -6.36
N SER A 15 1.25 0.41 -5.53
CA SER A 15 1.61 -0.95 -5.97
C SER A 15 0.82 -1.99 -5.18
N VAL A 16 0.65 -3.17 -5.76
CA VAL A 16 -0.01 -4.32 -5.13
C VAL A 16 0.91 -5.51 -5.28
N GLY A 17 1.11 -6.24 -4.19
CA GLY A 17 2.12 -7.29 -4.15
C GLY A 17 1.91 -8.34 -3.07
N ILE A 18 2.91 -9.21 -2.95
CA ILE A 18 2.95 -10.31 -1.99
C ILE A 18 4.23 -10.21 -1.17
N GLU A 19 4.10 -10.24 0.14
CA GLU A 19 5.22 -10.37 1.08
C GLU A 19 5.64 -11.85 1.11
N GLN A 20 6.81 -12.16 0.56
CA GLN A 20 7.23 -13.54 0.32
C GLN A 20 7.57 -14.33 1.60
N ASP A 21 7.89 -13.64 2.71
CA ASP A 21 8.28 -14.33 3.95
C ASP A 21 7.04 -14.89 4.69
N SER A 22 5.94 -14.14 4.74
CA SER A 22 4.68 -14.55 5.39
C SER A 22 3.57 -14.98 4.43
N GLY A 23 3.73 -14.73 3.12
CA GLY A 23 2.70 -14.97 2.11
C GLY A 23 1.52 -13.99 2.16
N ARG A 24 1.67 -12.87 2.89
CA ARG A 24 0.61 -11.85 3.01
C ARG A 24 0.55 -10.98 1.77
N PHE A 25 -0.66 -10.54 1.42
CA PHE A 25 -0.88 -9.63 0.31
C PHE A 25 -0.84 -8.18 0.83
N TYR A 26 -0.35 -7.27 0.01
CA TYR A 26 -0.28 -5.87 0.39
C TYR A 26 -0.62 -4.91 -0.74
N VAL A 27 -1.02 -3.70 -0.37
CA VAL A 27 -0.97 -2.51 -1.20
C VAL A 27 0.08 -1.57 -0.64
N SER A 28 0.99 -1.08 -1.46
CA SER A 28 1.92 -0.02 -1.08
C SER A 28 1.53 1.31 -1.71
N ILE A 29 1.72 2.39 -0.94
CA ILE A 29 1.58 3.75 -1.44
C ILE A 29 2.85 4.56 -1.10
N PRO A 30 3.31 5.43 -1.99
CA PRO A 30 4.39 6.35 -1.70
C PRO A 30 3.87 7.46 -0.79
N VAL A 31 4.64 7.76 0.25
CA VAL A 31 4.38 8.80 1.24
C VAL A 31 5.63 9.65 1.35
N SER A 32 5.46 10.98 1.34
CA SER A 32 6.57 11.90 1.55
C SER A 32 6.38 12.64 2.86
N ASN A 33 7.40 12.63 3.70
CA ASN A 33 7.43 13.50 4.86
C ASN A 33 8.16 14.82 4.60
N GLY A 34 8.35 15.20 3.33
CA GLY A 34 9.13 16.39 2.94
C GLY A 34 10.64 16.27 3.20
N MET A 35 11.08 15.31 4.04
CA MET A 35 12.48 14.96 4.26
C MET A 35 12.90 13.65 3.59
N ALA A 36 11.97 12.71 3.42
CA ALA A 36 12.21 11.42 2.78
C ALA A 36 10.92 10.90 2.16
N ASP A 37 11.06 10.32 0.98
CA ASP A 37 10.01 9.55 0.32
C ASP A 37 10.17 8.10 0.74
N TYR A 38 9.10 7.50 1.24
CA TYR A 38 9.07 6.12 1.69
C TYR A 38 7.75 5.47 1.30
N GLU A 39 7.69 4.14 1.34
CA GLU A 39 6.47 3.40 1.03
C GLU A 39 5.80 2.90 2.30
N GLU A 40 4.49 3.11 2.38
CA GLU A 40 3.65 2.48 3.39
C GLU A 40 3.01 1.23 2.82
N TYR A 41 3.14 0.10 3.53
CA TYR A 41 2.59 -1.19 3.13
C TYR A 41 1.36 -1.53 3.97
N TYR A 42 0.21 -1.68 3.33
CA TYR A 42 -1.08 -2.02 3.94
C TYR A 42 -1.43 -3.46 3.61
N GLU A 43 -1.71 -4.27 4.63
CA GLU A 43 -2.14 -5.65 4.48
C GLU A 43 -3.54 -5.72 3.87
N ILE A 44 -3.71 -6.61 2.90
CA ILE A 44 -5.00 -6.92 2.29
C ILE A 44 -5.22 -8.44 2.30
N ASN A 45 -6.49 -8.83 2.21
CA ASN A 45 -6.83 -10.24 2.03
C ASN A 45 -6.67 -10.67 0.56
N GLN A 46 -6.66 -11.98 0.33
CA GLN A 46 -6.51 -12.56 -1.00
C GLN A 46 -7.60 -12.14 -1.99
N ALA A 47 -8.86 -11.99 -1.53
CA ALA A 47 -9.96 -11.60 -2.40
C ALA A 47 -9.80 -10.16 -2.92
N THR A 48 -9.36 -9.26 -2.06
CA THR A 48 -9.03 -7.87 -2.41
C THR A 48 -7.83 -7.83 -3.36
N PHE A 49 -6.80 -8.65 -3.12
CA PHE A 49 -5.64 -8.75 -4.01
C PHE A 49 -6.04 -9.18 -5.42
N GLU A 50 -6.82 -10.25 -5.56
CA GLU A 50 -7.31 -10.73 -6.86
C GLU A 50 -8.19 -9.68 -7.56
N LEU A 51 -9.02 -8.96 -6.79
CA LEU A 51 -9.83 -7.86 -7.32
C LEU A 51 -8.95 -6.74 -7.87
N PHE A 52 -7.98 -6.24 -7.10
CA PHE A 52 -7.10 -5.14 -7.54
C PHE A 52 -6.18 -5.54 -8.69
N LYS A 53 -5.79 -6.81 -8.75
CA LYS A 53 -5.03 -7.36 -9.86
C LYS A 53 -5.85 -7.42 -11.15
N ARG A 54 -7.15 -7.73 -11.05
CA ARG A 54 -8.07 -7.78 -12.19
C ARG A 54 -8.57 -6.38 -12.60
N ASP A 55 -8.80 -5.53 -11.63
CA ASP A 55 -9.36 -4.18 -11.77
C ASP A 55 -8.59 -3.20 -10.85
N PRO A 56 -7.52 -2.57 -11.37
CA PRO A 56 -6.72 -1.62 -10.60
C PRO A 56 -7.52 -0.39 -10.14
N ASP A 57 -8.56 0.00 -10.87
CA ASP A 57 -9.39 1.15 -10.52
C ASP A 57 -10.23 0.89 -9.26
N ALA A 58 -10.55 -0.39 -8.98
CA ALA A 58 -11.19 -0.78 -7.73
C ALA A 58 -10.30 -0.54 -6.49
N ALA A 59 -8.98 -0.38 -6.66
CA ALA A 59 -8.06 -0.05 -5.58
C ALA A 59 -8.07 1.44 -5.22
N LEU A 60 -8.56 2.32 -6.10
CA LEU A 60 -8.61 3.78 -5.86
C LEU A 60 -9.31 4.18 -4.57
N PRO A 61 -10.52 3.68 -4.23
CA PRO A 61 -11.15 4.01 -2.96
C PRO A 61 -10.35 3.52 -1.76
N PHE A 62 -9.67 2.37 -1.87
CA PHE A 62 -8.82 1.86 -0.81
C PHE A 62 -7.58 2.74 -0.61
N VAL A 63 -6.87 3.05 -1.70
CA VAL A 63 -5.71 3.95 -1.71
C VAL A 63 -6.09 5.32 -1.16
N ALA A 64 -7.24 5.89 -1.53
CA ALA A 64 -7.71 7.17 -1.01
C ALA A 64 -7.91 7.14 0.52
N ARG A 65 -8.39 6.03 1.07
CA ARG A 65 -8.53 5.83 2.53
C ARG A 65 -7.17 5.67 3.22
N CYS A 66 -6.23 4.95 2.60
CA CYS A 66 -4.85 4.86 3.08
C CYS A 66 -4.19 6.25 3.12
N LYS A 67 -4.33 7.07 2.06
CA LYS A 67 -3.81 8.45 2.04
C LYS A 67 -4.39 9.34 3.14
N LYS A 68 -5.63 9.06 3.57
CA LYS A 68 -6.31 9.73 4.70
C LYS A 68 -5.95 9.15 6.08
N ARG A 69 -5.12 8.12 6.14
CA ARG A 69 -4.76 7.39 7.38
C ARG A 69 -5.95 6.72 8.07
N GLU A 70 -7.00 6.39 7.30
CA GLU A 70 -8.19 5.72 7.84
C GLU A 70 -8.00 4.21 8.00
N LEU A 71 -6.91 3.65 7.46
CA LEU A 71 -6.63 2.22 7.40
C LEU A 71 -5.30 1.86 8.09
N ASP A 72 -4.88 2.69 9.04
CA ASP A 72 -3.61 2.51 9.75
C ASP A 72 -3.52 1.19 10.52
N GLU A 73 -4.66 0.65 10.92
CA GLU A 73 -4.75 -0.67 11.55
C GLU A 73 -4.24 -1.81 10.64
N LEU A 74 -4.22 -1.60 9.32
CA LEU A 74 -3.73 -2.56 8.34
C LEU A 74 -2.26 -2.37 7.99
N LEU A 75 -1.55 -1.41 8.59
CA LEU A 75 -0.13 -1.20 8.29
C LEU A 75 0.71 -2.39 8.71
N ILE A 76 1.41 -2.98 7.73
CA ILE A 76 2.38 -4.06 7.96
C ILE A 76 3.62 -3.51 8.69
N VAL A 77 4.01 -2.28 8.36
CA VAL A 77 5.12 -1.56 8.99
C VAL A 77 4.53 -0.40 9.77
N ALA A 78 4.67 -0.45 11.09
CA ALA A 78 4.22 0.63 11.95
C ALA A 78 4.91 1.94 11.53
N PRO A 79 4.16 3.03 11.36
CA PRO A 79 4.74 4.29 10.94
C PRO A 79 5.63 4.85 12.04
N GLY A 80 6.76 5.45 11.65
CA GLY A 80 7.61 6.18 12.57
C GLY A 80 6.94 7.43 13.13
N THR A 81 7.51 8.03 14.19
CA THR A 81 6.98 9.24 14.86
C THR A 81 6.80 10.44 13.91
N ASN A 82 7.57 10.48 12.82
CA ASN A 82 7.54 11.51 11.79
C ASN A 82 7.00 10.92 10.48
N ARG A 83 5.67 10.77 10.40
CA ARG A 83 4.99 10.01 9.34
C ARG A 83 4.75 10.77 8.02
N GLY A 84 4.78 12.10 7.97
CA GLY A 84 4.59 12.81 6.71
C GLY A 84 3.23 12.66 6.05
N THR A 85 3.08 13.13 4.82
CA THR A 85 1.81 13.22 4.11
C THR A 85 1.86 12.36 2.85
N ALA A 86 0.78 11.62 2.57
CA ALA A 86 0.70 10.86 1.33
C ALA A 86 0.73 11.79 0.11
N ILE A 87 1.47 11.40 -0.93
CA ILE A 87 1.68 12.18 -2.16
C ILE A 87 0.70 11.76 -3.25
#